data_AF-A0A5C3DTX0-F1
#
_entry.id   AF-A0A5C3DTX0-F1
#
_cell.length_a   1.000
_cell.length_b   1.000
_cell.length_c   1.000
_cell.angle_alpha   90.00
_cell.angle_beta   90.00
_cell.angle_gamma   90.00
#
_symmetry.space_group_name_H-M   'P 1'
#
loop_
_entity.id
_entity.type
_entity.pdbx_description
1 polymer ?
#
loop_
_entity_poly.entity_id
_entity_poly.type
_entity_poly.pdbx_seq_one_letter_code
_entity_poly.pdbx_strand_id
1 'polypeptide(L)'
;MIRVAKPKNARSKRALEKRQAREYEAAKTAIFVKGPHSSNRLNIALTELNLLKKPDSISFNKKNEALPFEDTSSFEFWSGKNDASLFMFGNSQKKRPDNLTWVRMFDGAVLDMIEMGVVEAKGMAEFKGVKSRPGVGMRPLFHFSGPQFTTPVDATSSMIAGSEGTEHDPTGAYQQFKSMLLDFYRGEELKTNQIALSGLQHVICVTAAPTDSSNSKANETTQSSANGGGDTLADLYKAAGLTPNGTVVTPSTSSTVTSPAGTLIHFRVYTIQLLASGSKIPRVELQECGPSFDFQLRRRRPASIDMLNQALRRPKTQAEKNRQGKEGAKKNIETDDMGDTVGRIHVGKQDLSGLQTRKMKGLKKHLDPNAGSDDEDEDEESGEEGFEGDSDDEELEMDDMTMYSAGEDEDEDEDDDEEEEEEEEEAAPAKRRRS
;
A
#
# COMPACT_ATOMS: atom_id res chain seq x y z
N MET A 1 17.54 -19.33 2.53
CA MET A 1 18.37 -18.10 2.65
C MET A 1 19.84 -18.43 2.46
N ILE A 2 20.56 -17.66 1.64
CA ILE A 2 22.03 -17.77 1.53
C ILE A 2 22.63 -17.32 2.87
N ARG A 3 23.51 -18.13 3.47
CA ARG A 3 24.14 -17.82 4.77
C ARG A 3 24.89 -16.48 4.67
N VAL A 4 24.46 -15.47 5.44
CA VAL A 4 25.12 -14.16 5.45
C VAL A 4 26.43 -14.29 6.23
N ALA A 5 27.55 -14.31 5.53
CA ALA A 5 28.85 -14.37 6.16
C ALA A 5 29.16 -13.03 6.86
N LYS A 6 29.74 -13.10 8.07
CA LYS A 6 30.21 -11.91 8.80
C LYS A 6 31.19 -11.14 7.91
N PRO A 7 30.99 -9.81 7.70
CA PRO A 7 31.85 -9.04 6.81
C PRO A 7 33.28 -9.01 7.35
N LYS A 8 34.25 -9.28 6.47
CA LYS A 8 35.68 -9.28 6.83
C LYS A 8 36.32 -7.89 6.78
N ASN A 9 35.70 -6.95 6.08
CA ASN A 9 36.23 -5.59 5.89
C ASN A 9 35.12 -4.54 5.80
N ALA A 10 35.46 -3.25 5.98
CA ALA A 10 34.49 -2.15 5.94
C ALA A 10 33.72 -2.07 4.61
N ARG A 11 34.35 -2.41 3.48
CA ARG A 11 33.67 -2.43 2.16
C ARG A 11 32.54 -3.46 2.12
N SER A 12 32.77 -4.67 2.60
CA SER A 12 31.76 -5.73 2.69
C SER A 12 30.69 -5.39 3.74
N LYS A 13 31.07 -4.76 4.86
CA LYS A 13 30.12 -4.28 5.87
C LYS A 13 29.12 -3.27 5.27
N ARG A 14 29.60 -2.22 4.61
CA ARG A 14 28.74 -1.23 3.93
C ARG A 14 27.84 -1.85 2.86
N ALA A 15 28.34 -2.85 2.15
CA ALA A 15 27.55 -3.55 1.13
C ALA A 15 26.42 -4.39 1.76
N LEU A 16 26.64 -4.99 2.94
CA LEU A 16 25.60 -5.70 3.68
C LEU A 16 24.61 -4.74 4.35
N GLU A 17 25.09 -3.66 4.96
CA GLU A 17 24.25 -2.59 5.53
C GLU A 17 23.30 -1.99 4.48
N LYS A 18 23.78 -1.78 3.24
CA LYS A 18 22.94 -1.27 2.15
C LYS A 18 21.77 -2.21 1.77
N ARG A 19 21.94 -3.52 2.00
CA ARG A 19 20.94 -4.56 1.69
C ARG A 19 19.95 -4.80 2.83
N GLN A 20 20.21 -4.26 4.02
CA GLN A 20 19.31 -4.44 5.16
C GLN A 20 17.99 -3.70 4.93
N ALA A 21 16.93 -4.22 5.55
CA ALA A 21 15.65 -3.53 5.61
C ALA A 21 15.83 -2.15 6.24
N ARG A 22 15.15 -1.16 5.67
CA ARG A 22 15.24 0.24 6.08
C ARG A 22 13.89 0.92 5.91
N GLU A 23 13.66 1.93 6.74
CA GLU A 23 12.42 2.71 6.72
C GLU A 23 12.18 3.44 5.40
N TYR A 24 13.24 4.05 4.85
CA TYR A 24 13.20 4.72 3.56
C TYR A 24 13.95 3.89 2.53
N GLU A 25 13.20 3.20 1.67
CA GLU A 25 13.75 2.39 0.60
C GLU A 25 14.42 3.26 -0.47
N ALA A 26 15.51 2.78 -1.09
CA ALA A 26 16.01 3.40 -2.31
C ALA A 26 15.16 2.97 -3.52
N ALA A 27 15.49 3.54 -4.68
CA ALA A 27 14.97 3.07 -5.95
C ALA A 27 15.16 1.54 -6.10
N LYS A 28 14.07 0.85 -6.48
CA LYS A 28 14.09 -0.60 -6.70
C LYS A 28 14.92 -0.95 -7.92
N THR A 29 15.92 -1.81 -7.75
CA THR A 29 16.74 -2.34 -8.84
C THR A 29 15.94 -3.36 -9.66
N ALA A 30 16.00 -3.22 -10.99
CA ALA A 30 15.38 -4.17 -11.92
C ALA A 30 16.39 -5.02 -12.70
N ILE A 31 16.12 -6.31 -12.85
CA ILE A 31 16.92 -7.22 -13.66
C ILE A 31 16.19 -7.60 -14.94
N PHE A 32 16.87 -7.42 -16.07
CA PHE A 32 16.40 -7.78 -17.40
C PHE A 32 17.06 -9.09 -17.81
N VAL A 33 16.25 -10.15 -17.94
CA VAL A 33 16.70 -11.51 -18.19
C VAL A 33 16.22 -11.98 -19.55
N LYS A 34 17.16 -12.46 -20.38
CA LYS A 34 16.85 -13.09 -21.66
C LYS A 34 16.65 -14.59 -21.47
N GLY A 35 15.50 -15.10 -21.89
CA GLY A 35 15.22 -16.52 -21.99
C GLY A 35 16.00 -17.23 -23.11
N PRO A 36 15.90 -18.56 -23.21
CA PRO A 36 16.56 -19.34 -24.26
C PRO A 36 16.15 -18.88 -25.67
N HIS A 37 14.86 -18.56 -25.85
CA HIS A 37 14.28 -18.13 -27.11
C HIS A 37 13.84 -16.67 -27.01
N SER A 38 14.42 -15.80 -27.83
CA SER A 38 14.04 -14.39 -27.91
C SER A 38 13.85 -13.98 -29.36
N SER A 39 12.73 -13.32 -29.63
CA SER A 39 12.45 -12.69 -30.92
C SER A 39 13.13 -11.32 -31.01
N ASN A 40 13.15 -10.73 -32.21
CA ASN A 40 13.63 -9.36 -32.37
C ASN A 40 12.81 -8.36 -31.54
N ARG A 41 11.47 -8.49 -31.56
CA ARG A 41 10.56 -7.64 -30.76
C ARG A 41 10.88 -7.67 -29.27
N LEU A 42 11.11 -8.87 -28.71
CA LEU A 42 11.51 -9.01 -27.31
C LEU A 42 12.88 -8.40 -27.01
N ASN A 43 13.84 -8.53 -27.92
CA ASN A 43 15.16 -7.94 -27.73
C ASN A 43 15.09 -6.40 -27.74
N ILE A 44 14.26 -5.81 -28.60
CA ILE A 44 13.97 -4.37 -28.60
C ILE A 44 13.31 -4.00 -27.26
N ALA A 45 12.22 -4.67 -26.88
CA ALA A 45 11.50 -4.39 -25.64
C ALA A 45 12.41 -4.45 -24.40
N LEU A 46 13.20 -5.52 -24.23
CA LEU A 46 14.11 -5.67 -23.10
C LEU A 46 15.20 -4.58 -23.08
N THR A 47 15.70 -4.17 -24.25
CA THR A 47 16.77 -3.16 -24.32
C THR A 47 16.24 -1.76 -24.00
N GLU A 48 15.11 -1.39 -24.59
CA GLU A 48 14.52 -0.06 -24.46
C GLU A 48 13.90 0.16 -23.08
N LEU A 49 13.18 -0.83 -22.55
CA LEU A 49 12.63 -0.77 -21.18
C LEU A 49 13.75 -0.74 -20.12
N ASN A 50 14.92 -1.32 -20.42
CA ASN A 50 16.12 -1.23 -19.58
C ASN A 50 16.73 0.16 -19.61
N LEU A 51 16.80 0.79 -20.78
CA LEU A 51 17.28 2.18 -20.91
C LEU A 51 16.40 3.14 -20.10
N LEU A 52 15.08 2.96 -20.13
CA LEU A 52 14.14 3.76 -19.34
C LEU A 52 14.31 3.56 -17.83
N LYS A 53 14.84 2.41 -17.39
CA LYS A 53 15.03 2.07 -15.97
C LYS A 53 16.42 2.45 -15.45
N LYS A 54 17.34 2.91 -16.29
CA LYS A 54 18.67 3.35 -15.85
C LYS A 54 18.55 4.57 -14.90
N PRO A 55 19.38 4.64 -13.84
CA PRO A 55 20.54 3.80 -13.56
C PRO A 55 20.24 2.49 -12.81
N ASP A 56 19.05 2.34 -12.22
CA ASP A 56 18.68 1.24 -11.32
C ASP A 56 18.28 -0.04 -12.05
N SER A 57 19.11 -0.46 -13.00
CA SER A 57 18.88 -1.63 -13.84
C SER A 57 20.13 -2.46 -14.09
N ILE A 58 19.95 -3.77 -14.09
CA ILE A 58 20.96 -4.79 -14.40
C ILE A 58 20.47 -5.59 -15.60
N SER A 59 21.29 -5.70 -16.64
CA SER A 59 20.97 -6.53 -17.81
C SER A 59 21.82 -7.78 -17.79
N PHE A 60 21.19 -8.95 -17.90
CA PHE A 60 21.90 -10.20 -18.07
C PHE A 60 22.26 -10.40 -19.54
N ASN A 61 23.55 -10.58 -19.82
CA ASN A 61 24.05 -10.80 -21.18
C ASN A 61 23.83 -12.26 -21.63
N LYS A 62 23.93 -13.21 -20.70
CA LYS A 62 23.72 -14.63 -20.97
C LYS A 62 22.22 -14.93 -20.99
N LYS A 63 21.82 -15.86 -21.86
CA LYS A 63 20.49 -16.47 -21.82
C LYS A 63 20.36 -17.38 -20.60
N ASN A 64 19.27 -17.26 -19.87
CA ASN A 64 18.98 -18.07 -18.69
C ASN A 64 17.65 -18.78 -18.89
N GLU A 65 17.62 -20.06 -18.56
CA GLU A 65 16.40 -20.85 -18.56
C GLU A 65 15.65 -20.63 -17.25
N ALA A 66 14.37 -20.32 -17.35
CA ALA A 66 13.47 -20.18 -16.22
C ALA A 66 12.02 -20.32 -16.72
N LEU A 67 11.15 -20.86 -15.86
CA LEU A 67 9.73 -21.02 -16.12
C LEU A 67 8.96 -20.31 -15.00
N PRO A 68 8.70 -18.99 -15.11
CA PRO A 68 8.27 -18.16 -13.97
C PRO A 68 7.01 -18.65 -13.22
N PHE A 69 6.09 -19.30 -13.94
CA PHE A 69 4.83 -19.79 -13.36
C PHE A 69 4.89 -21.24 -12.88
N GLU A 70 6.00 -21.95 -13.14
CA GLU A 70 6.19 -23.34 -12.72
C GLU A 70 7.20 -23.41 -11.56
N ASP A 71 8.28 -22.63 -11.63
CA ASP A 71 9.31 -22.55 -10.59
C ASP A 71 9.87 -21.12 -10.45
N THR A 72 9.82 -20.60 -9.22
CA THR A 72 10.30 -19.25 -8.85
C THR A 72 11.73 -19.23 -8.32
N SER A 73 12.35 -20.39 -8.07
CA SER A 73 13.66 -20.53 -7.42
C SER A 73 14.77 -19.69 -8.06
N SER A 74 14.76 -19.60 -9.40
CA SER A 74 15.74 -18.81 -10.15
C SER A 74 15.62 -17.32 -9.86
N PHE A 75 14.40 -16.79 -9.74
CA PHE A 75 14.15 -15.37 -9.45
C PHE A 75 14.52 -15.04 -8.00
N GLU A 76 14.22 -15.93 -7.06
CA GLU A 76 14.61 -15.80 -5.65
C GLU A 76 16.14 -15.80 -5.50
N PHE A 77 16.82 -16.72 -6.19
CA PHE A 77 18.27 -16.79 -6.22
C PHE A 77 18.90 -15.53 -6.84
N TRP A 78 18.40 -15.08 -8.00
CA TRP A 78 18.91 -13.87 -8.64
C TRP A 78 18.63 -12.62 -7.81
N SER A 79 17.48 -12.56 -7.14
CA SER A 79 17.09 -11.48 -6.23
C SER A 79 18.09 -11.37 -5.09
N GLY A 80 18.29 -12.44 -4.31
CA GLY A 80 19.22 -12.43 -3.18
C GLY A 80 20.68 -12.16 -3.59
N LYS A 81 21.09 -12.63 -4.78
CA LYS A 81 22.45 -12.40 -5.27
C LYS A 81 22.69 -10.94 -5.66
N ASN A 82 21.75 -10.33 -6.36
CA ASN A 82 21.92 -9.00 -6.96
C ASN A 82 21.28 -7.87 -6.15
N ASP A 83 20.54 -8.17 -5.09
CA ASP A 83 19.75 -7.20 -4.33
C ASP A 83 18.76 -6.45 -5.24
N ALA A 84 17.90 -7.21 -5.92
CA ALA A 84 16.95 -6.69 -6.89
C ALA A 84 15.55 -7.22 -6.64
N SER A 85 14.59 -6.31 -6.55
CA SER A 85 13.19 -6.60 -6.25
C SER A 85 12.29 -6.62 -7.48
N LEU A 86 12.81 -6.28 -8.66
CA LEU A 86 12.05 -6.25 -9.90
C LEU A 86 12.75 -7.09 -10.97
N PHE A 87 11.97 -7.84 -11.74
CA PHE A 87 12.48 -8.60 -12.88
C PHE A 87 11.61 -8.40 -14.09
N MET A 88 12.27 -8.47 -15.25
CA MET A 88 11.63 -8.61 -16.53
C MET A 88 12.29 -9.75 -17.31
N PHE A 89 11.52 -10.79 -17.57
CA PHE A 89 11.97 -11.99 -18.26
C PHE A 89 11.33 -12.08 -19.64
N GLY A 90 12.15 -12.05 -20.69
CA GLY A 90 11.67 -12.19 -22.07
C GLY A 90 11.93 -13.58 -22.61
N ASN A 91 10.89 -14.30 -23.04
CA ASN A 91 11.00 -15.61 -23.70
C ASN A 91 9.94 -15.76 -24.79
N SER A 92 10.20 -16.54 -25.83
CA SER A 92 9.24 -16.78 -26.91
C SER A 92 9.03 -18.28 -27.12
N GLN A 93 7.78 -18.72 -27.07
CA GLN A 93 7.40 -20.12 -27.28
C GLN A 93 6.15 -20.22 -28.17
N LYS A 94 5.90 -21.38 -28.80
CA LYS A 94 4.77 -21.55 -29.73
C LYS A 94 3.41 -21.16 -29.13
N LYS A 95 3.15 -21.53 -27.86
CA LYS A 95 1.91 -21.18 -27.15
C LYS A 95 1.84 -19.72 -26.71
N ARG A 96 2.99 -19.08 -26.50
CA ARG A 96 3.13 -17.70 -25.98
C ARG A 96 4.28 -17.02 -26.70
N PRO A 97 4.09 -16.62 -27.97
CA PRO A 97 5.13 -15.93 -28.72
C PRO A 97 5.39 -14.56 -28.09
N ASP A 98 6.62 -14.06 -28.19
CA ASP A 98 6.99 -12.71 -27.75
C ASP A 98 6.56 -12.40 -26.31
N ASN A 99 6.77 -13.34 -25.37
CA ASN A 99 6.28 -13.23 -24.00
C ASN A 99 7.25 -12.43 -23.12
N LEU A 100 6.74 -11.40 -22.47
CA LEU A 100 7.43 -10.58 -21.50
C LEU A 100 6.76 -10.76 -20.13
N THR A 101 7.48 -11.37 -19.20
CA THR A 101 7.00 -11.60 -17.83
C THR A 101 7.60 -10.57 -16.90
N TRP A 102 6.75 -9.82 -16.21
CA TRP A 102 7.12 -8.90 -15.14
C TRP A 102 6.93 -9.60 -13.80
N VAL A 103 7.88 -9.42 -12.89
CA VAL A 103 7.88 -10.06 -11.58
C VAL A 103 8.32 -9.05 -10.53
N ARG A 104 7.59 -8.96 -9.42
CA ARG A 104 8.03 -8.23 -8.22
C ARG A 104 8.38 -9.24 -7.13
N MET A 105 9.40 -8.89 -6.34
CA MET A 105 9.81 -9.64 -5.17
C MET A 105 9.46 -8.88 -3.91
N PHE A 106 9.15 -9.62 -2.85
CA PHE A 106 9.02 -9.13 -1.49
C PHE A 106 9.70 -10.13 -0.57
N ASP A 107 10.56 -9.65 0.33
CA ASP A 107 11.33 -10.46 1.28
C ASP A 107 12.03 -11.69 0.65
N GLY A 108 12.65 -11.49 -0.52
CA GLY A 108 13.35 -12.54 -1.24
C GLY A 108 12.46 -13.57 -1.96
N ALA A 109 11.14 -13.51 -1.78
CA ALA A 109 10.14 -14.35 -2.46
C ALA A 109 9.41 -13.58 -3.57
N VAL A 110 8.77 -14.29 -4.51
CA VAL A 110 7.94 -13.67 -5.54
C VAL A 110 6.64 -13.16 -4.93
N LEU A 111 6.41 -11.84 -5.02
CA LEU A 111 5.18 -11.18 -4.61
C LEU A 111 4.07 -11.47 -5.62
N ASP A 112 4.27 -11.02 -6.86
CA ASP A 112 3.28 -11.15 -7.93
C ASP A 112 3.94 -11.12 -9.31
N MET A 113 3.21 -11.61 -10.31
CA MET A 113 3.70 -11.76 -11.69
C MET A 113 2.62 -11.43 -12.71
N ILE A 114 3.03 -10.89 -13.86
CA ILE A 114 2.14 -10.69 -15.01
C ILE A 114 2.88 -10.97 -16.32
N GLU A 115 2.27 -11.75 -17.20
CA GLU A 115 2.74 -11.97 -18.57
C GLU A 115 2.02 -11.05 -19.55
N MET A 116 2.81 -10.48 -20.45
CA MET A 116 2.32 -9.69 -21.57
C MET A 116 2.97 -10.17 -22.86
N GLY A 117 2.18 -10.33 -23.91
CA GLY A 117 2.70 -10.57 -25.25
C GLY A 117 3.08 -9.25 -25.91
N VAL A 118 4.30 -9.14 -26.46
CA VAL A 118 4.70 -7.98 -27.25
C VAL A 118 4.18 -8.15 -28.68
N VAL A 119 3.12 -7.39 -29.00
CA VAL A 119 2.48 -7.39 -30.31
C VAL A 119 3.28 -6.53 -31.28
N GLU A 120 3.58 -5.29 -30.88
CA GLU A 120 4.40 -4.34 -31.65
C GLU A 120 5.51 -3.78 -30.76
N ALA A 121 6.69 -3.58 -31.35
CA ALA A 121 7.83 -2.97 -30.68
C ALA A 121 8.60 -2.07 -31.63
N LYS A 122 8.62 -0.77 -31.30
CA LYS A 122 9.43 0.25 -31.97
C LYS A 122 10.42 0.83 -30.99
N GLY A 123 11.71 0.73 -31.33
CA GLY A 123 12.79 1.26 -30.52
C GLY A 123 12.88 2.78 -30.59
N MET A 124 13.54 3.41 -29.62
CA MET A 124 13.73 4.86 -29.62
C MET A 124 14.46 5.34 -30.89
N ALA A 125 15.33 4.52 -31.48
CA ALA A 125 16.08 4.87 -32.70
C ALA A 125 15.20 5.05 -33.95
N GLU A 126 13.99 4.50 -33.97
CA GLU A 126 13.07 4.60 -35.12
C GLU A 126 12.38 5.98 -35.17
N PHE A 127 12.33 6.70 -34.04
CA PHE A 127 11.75 8.03 -33.93
C PHE A 127 12.74 9.11 -34.38
N LYS A 128 12.55 9.59 -35.60
CA LYS A 128 13.35 10.67 -36.21
C LYS A 128 12.82 12.05 -35.82
N GLY A 129 13.70 13.05 -35.79
CA GLY A 129 13.30 14.45 -35.58
C GLY A 129 12.97 14.83 -34.12
N VAL A 130 13.27 13.96 -33.15
CA VAL A 130 13.10 14.24 -31.72
C VAL A 130 14.16 15.26 -31.28
N LYS A 131 13.73 16.48 -30.90
CA LYS A 131 14.64 17.59 -30.57
C LYS A 131 15.43 17.36 -29.29
N SER A 132 14.79 16.77 -28.28
CA SER A 132 15.37 16.50 -26.97
C SER A 132 14.91 15.13 -26.48
N ARG A 133 15.84 14.20 -26.30
CA ARG A 133 15.53 12.94 -25.63
C ARG A 133 15.65 13.12 -24.12
N PRO A 134 14.86 12.38 -23.33
CA PRO A 134 14.95 12.47 -21.87
C PRO A 134 16.33 12.05 -21.40
N GLY A 135 16.85 12.74 -20.39
CA GLY A 135 18.08 12.35 -19.70
C GLY A 135 17.94 10.99 -19.03
N VAL A 136 19.07 10.33 -18.79
CA VAL A 136 19.11 9.08 -18.02
C VAL A 136 18.76 9.35 -16.56
N GLY A 137 17.89 8.52 -15.96
CA GLY A 137 17.49 8.65 -14.55
C GLY A 137 16.47 9.75 -14.27
N MET A 138 15.96 10.42 -15.30
CA MET A 138 14.90 11.41 -15.12
C MET A 138 13.60 10.73 -14.73
N ARG A 139 12.86 11.29 -13.77
CA ARG A 139 11.59 10.72 -13.32
C ARG A 139 10.53 10.91 -14.39
N PRO A 140 9.85 9.85 -14.84
CA PRO A 140 8.74 9.98 -15.77
C PRO A 140 7.51 10.56 -15.07
N LEU A 141 6.74 11.34 -15.81
CA LEU A 141 5.32 11.52 -15.53
C LEU A 141 4.55 10.30 -16.02
N PHE A 142 3.39 10.02 -15.43
CA PHE A 142 2.52 8.93 -15.87
C PHE A 142 1.16 9.45 -16.29
N HIS A 143 0.64 8.86 -17.37
CA HIS A 143 -0.74 9.04 -17.80
C HIS A 143 -1.35 7.68 -18.09
N PHE A 144 -2.39 7.31 -17.35
CA PHE A 144 -3.15 6.09 -17.58
C PHE A 144 -4.51 6.46 -18.15
N SER A 145 -4.83 5.94 -19.34
CA SER A 145 -6.08 6.20 -20.06
C SER A 145 -6.91 4.93 -20.16
N GLY A 146 -8.14 5.00 -19.66
CA GLY A 146 -9.12 3.92 -19.73
C GLY A 146 -9.75 3.63 -18.36
N PRO A 147 -11.06 3.32 -18.31
CA PRO A 147 -11.75 3.03 -17.04
C PRO A 147 -11.14 1.82 -16.31
N GLN A 148 -10.51 0.89 -17.04
CA GLN A 148 -9.83 -0.30 -16.52
C GLN A 148 -8.65 0.03 -15.59
N PHE A 149 -8.09 1.25 -15.66
CA PHE A 149 -7.03 1.68 -14.77
C PHE A 149 -7.54 2.47 -13.55
N THR A 150 -8.85 2.72 -13.47
CA THR A 150 -9.44 3.47 -12.37
C THR A 150 -9.50 2.59 -11.13
N THR A 151 -9.07 3.17 -10.01
CA THR A 151 -9.17 2.56 -8.69
C THR A 151 -10.32 3.28 -7.97
N PRO A 152 -11.38 2.57 -7.55
CA PRO A 152 -12.47 3.17 -6.78
C PRO A 152 -11.98 3.85 -5.50
N VAL A 153 -12.74 4.81 -4.98
CA VAL A 153 -12.41 5.51 -3.72
C VAL A 153 -12.43 4.57 -2.51
N ASP A 154 -13.35 3.61 -2.50
CA ASP A 154 -13.50 2.60 -1.44
C ASP A 154 -12.73 1.31 -1.76
N ALA A 155 -11.67 1.41 -2.58
CA ALA A 155 -10.91 0.25 -3.01
C ALA A 155 -10.22 -0.44 -1.83
N THR A 156 -10.45 -1.74 -1.71
CA THR A 156 -9.72 -2.63 -0.82
C THR A 156 -8.26 -2.77 -1.26
N SER A 157 -7.38 -3.18 -0.35
CA SER A 157 -5.97 -3.48 -0.68
C SER A 157 -5.85 -4.49 -1.84
N SER A 158 -6.76 -5.46 -1.89
CA SER A 158 -6.86 -6.46 -2.96
C SER A 158 -7.20 -5.83 -4.32
N MET A 159 -8.12 -4.86 -4.40
CA MET A 159 -8.41 -4.12 -5.65
C MET A 159 -7.24 -3.27 -6.11
N ILE A 160 -6.57 -2.57 -5.18
CA ILE A 160 -5.41 -1.70 -5.52
C ILE A 160 -4.26 -2.51 -6.12
N ALA A 161 -4.04 -3.73 -5.60
CA ALA A 161 -3.03 -4.65 -6.12
C ALA A 161 -3.46 -5.43 -7.37
N GLY A 162 -4.70 -5.23 -7.83
CA GLY A 162 -5.30 -5.96 -8.94
C GLY A 162 -5.49 -7.45 -8.63
N SER A 163 -5.68 -7.82 -7.37
CA SER A 163 -6.10 -9.18 -6.99
C SER A 163 -7.55 -9.43 -7.38
N GLU A 164 -8.41 -8.44 -7.14
CA GLU A 164 -9.83 -8.45 -7.49
C GLU A 164 -10.07 -7.73 -8.83
N GLY A 165 -11.00 -8.27 -9.61
CA GLY A 165 -11.47 -7.64 -10.84
C GLY A 165 -12.49 -6.54 -10.57
N THR A 166 -12.66 -5.66 -11.55
CA THR A 166 -13.72 -4.65 -11.61
C THR A 166 -14.66 -4.97 -12.78
N GLU A 167 -15.79 -4.27 -12.87
CA GLU A 167 -16.72 -4.42 -14.00
C GLU A 167 -16.03 -4.29 -15.37
N HIS A 168 -15.07 -3.36 -15.49
CA HIS A 168 -14.36 -3.09 -16.74
C HIS A 168 -13.06 -3.89 -16.91
N ASP A 169 -12.59 -4.54 -15.85
CA ASP A 169 -11.47 -5.48 -15.88
C ASP A 169 -11.79 -6.67 -14.98
N PRO A 170 -12.46 -7.71 -15.50
CA PRO A 170 -12.87 -8.87 -14.69
C PRO A 170 -11.69 -9.65 -14.11
N THR A 171 -10.46 -9.39 -14.58
CA THR A 171 -9.27 -10.10 -14.11
C THR A 171 -8.41 -9.31 -13.14
N GLY A 172 -8.59 -8.00 -13.01
CA GLY A 172 -7.73 -7.10 -12.22
C GLY A 172 -6.33 -6.90 -12.83
N ALA A 173 -6.11 -7.37 -14.06
CA ALA A 173 -4.81 -7.33 -14.74
C ALA A 173 -4.35 -5.89 -15.06
N TYR A 174 -5.27 -4.97 -15.39
CA TYR A 174 -4.97 -3.57 -15.64
C TYR A 174 -4.55 -2.84 -14.36
N GLN A 175 -5.25 -3.07 -13.24
CA GLN A 175 -4.86 -2.51 -11.93
C GLN A 175 -3.51 -3.07 -11.47
N GLN A 176 -3.29 -4.38 -11.63
CA GLN A 176 -2.01 -4.99 -11.32
C GLN A 176 -0.89 -4.40 -12.18
N PHE A 177 -1.10 -4.27 -13.49
CA PHE A 177 -0.12 -3.68 -14.41
C PHE A 177 0.17 -2.21 -14.07
N LYS A 178 -0.86 -1.42 -13.76
CA LYS A 178 -0.69 -0.03 -13.29
C LYS A 178 0.17 0.04 -12.04
N SER A 179 -0.15 -0.76 -11.01
CA SER A 179 0.64 -0.86 -9.78
C SER A 179 2.09 -1.24 -10.08
N MET A 180 2.29 -2.25 -10.93
CA MET A 180 3.60 -2.76 -11.29
C MET A 180 4.43 -1.74 -12.07
N LEU A 181 3.84 -1.04 -13.03
CA LEU A 181 4.53 -0.07 -13.86
C LEU A 181 4.94 1.18 -13.07
N LEU A 182 4.06 1.65 -12.18
CA LEU A 182 4.38 2.73 -11.24
C LEU A 182 5.56 2.32 -10.35
N ASP A 183 5.52 1.14 -9.76
CA ASP A 183 6.61 0.65 -8.91
C ASP A 183 7.92 0.47 -9.70
N PHE A 184 7.84 0.06 -10.96
CA PHE A 184 9.01 -0.14 -11.82
C PHE A 184 9.70 1.19 -12.17
N TYR A 185 8.96 2.24 -12.50
CA TYR A 185 9.54 3.48 -13.05
C TYR A 185 9.38 4.73 -12.17
N ARG A 186 8.82 4.62 -10.95
CA ARG A 186 8.75 5.76 -10.02
C ARG A 186 10.10 6.32 -9.60
N GLY A 187 11.14 5.49 -9.55
CA GLY A 187 12.46 5.86 -9.01
C GLY A 187 12.50 5.84 -7.48
N GLU A 188 13.42 6.58 -6.87
CA GLU A 188 13.51 6.71 -5.40
C GLU A 188 12.38 7.60 -4.86
N GLU A 189 11.82 7.29 -3.70
CA GLU A 189 10.80 8.14 -3.09
C GLU A 189 11.44 9.39 -2.47
N LEU A 190 10.95 10.59 -2.83
CA LEU A 190 11.54 11.85 -2.35
C LEU A 190 10.97 12.20 -0.98
N LYS A 191 11.84 12.51 -0.01
CA LYS A 191 11.42 12.90 1.36
C LYS A 191 10.71 14.24 1.41
N THR A 192 11.18 15.19 0.61
CA THR A 192 10.50 16.46 0.36
C THR A 192 9.86 16.35 -1.02
N ASN A 193 8.60 16.75 -1.19
CA ASN A 193 7.89 16.74 -2.50
C ASN A 193 8.48 17.76 -3.50
N GLN A 194 9.79 17.96 -3.49
CA GLN A 194 10.51 18.93 -4.30
C GLN A 194 11.01 18.23 -5.56
N ILE A 195 10.42 18.59 -6.70
CA ILE A 195 10.84 18.14 -8.02
C ILE A 195 11.35 19.35 -8.78
N ALA A 196 12.54 19.25 -9.38
CA ALA A 196 13.06 20.29 -10.25
C ALA A 196 12.21 20.37 -11.53
N LEU A 197 11.78 21.58 -11.91
CA LEU A 197 10.99 21.79 -13.13
C LEU A 197 11.73 21.35 -14.40
N SER A 198 13.06 21.55 -14.45
CA SER A 198 13.92 21.05 -15.53
C SER A 198 13.95 19.52 -15.63
N GLY A 199 13.44 18.83 -14.59
CA GLY A 199 13.35 17.39 -14.54
C GLY A 199 12.12 16.80 -15.23
N LEU A 200 11.12 17.61 -15.54
CA LEU A 200 9.87 17.19 -16.18
C LEU A 200 10.05 17.05 -17.70
N GLN A 201 10.81 16.04 -18.13
CA GLN A 201 11.23 15.91 -19.53
C GLN A 201 10.37 14.97 -20.36
N HIS A 202 9.68 14.01 -19.73
CA HIS A 202 8.90 13.01 -20.44
C HIS A 202 7.74 12.44 -19.63
N VAL A 203 6.79 11.88 -20.37
CA VAL A 203 5.61 11.19 -19.85
C VAL A 203 5.53 9.79 -20.47
N ILE A 204 5.27 8.81 -19.61
CA ILE A 204 4.87 7.46 -20.00
C ILE A 204 3.35 7.43 -20.06
N CYS A 205 2.83 7.22 -21.26
CA CYS A 205 1.40 7.10 -21.51
C CYS A 205 1.05 5.63 -21.70
N VAL A 206 0.07 5.17 -20.92
CA VAL A 206 -0.47 3.81 -20.98
C VAL A 206 -1.95 3.91 -21.26
N THR A 207 -2.39 3.36 -22.39
CA THR A 207 -3.78 3.42 -22.81
C THR A 207 -4.32 2.02 -22.97
N ALA A 208 -5.47 1.73 -22.33
CA ALA A 208 -6.22 0.51 -22.59
C ALA A 208 -6.88 0.62 -23.97
N ALA A 209 -6.64 -0.37 -24.82
CA ALA A 209 -7.35 -0.43 -26.10
C ALA A 209 -8.84 -0.68 -25.87
N PRO A 210 -9.73 -0.15 -26.73
CA PRO A 210 -11.15 -0.50 -26.70
C PRO A 210 -11.32 -2.02 -26.84
N THR A 211 -12.11 -2.62 -25.96
CA THR A 211 -12.48 -4.03 -26.07
C THR A 211 -13.63 -4.16 -27.07
N ASP A 212 -13.40 -4.79 -28.22
CA ASP A 212 -14.48 -5.10 -29.15
C ASP A 212 -15.48 -6.05 -28.48
N SER A 213 -16.72 -5.57 -28.27
CA SER A 213 -17.81 -6.30 -27.61
C SER A 213 -18.26 -7.56 -28.38
N SER A 214 -17.65 -7.86 -29.52
CA SER A 214 -17.86 -9.08 -30.30
C SER A 214 -17.09 -10.28 -29.74
N ASN A 215 -16.03 -10.06 -28.95
CA ASN A 215 -15.17 -11.13 -28.43
C ASN A 215 -15.59 -11.64 -27.04
N SER A 216 -16.44 -10.91 -26.33
CA SER A 216 -17.02 -11.33 -25.04
C SER A 216 -18.00 -12.50 -25.19
N LYS A 217 -18.63 -12.68 -26.36
CA LYS A 217 -19.49 -13.84 -26.64
C LYS A 217 -18.75 -15.12 -27.00
N ALA A 218 -17.47 -15.04 -27.39
CA ALA A 218 -16.67 -16.20 -27.78
C ALA A 218 -16.01 -16.91 -26.59
N ASN A 219 -16.03 -16.31 -25.40
CA ASN A 219 -15.37 -16.84 -24.20
C ASN A 219 -16.34 -17.36 -23.13
N GLU A 220 -17.65 -17.34 -23.38
CA GLU A 220 -18.65 -18.03 -22.55
C GLU A 220 -18.67 -19.55 -22.75
N THR A 221 -17.95 -20.10 -23.74
CA THR A 221 -18.01 -21.55 -24.05
C THR A 221 -16.81 -22.38 -23.57
N THR A 222 -15.91 -21.85 -22.73
CA THR A 222 -14.81 -22.66 -22.18
C THR A 222 -14.52 -22.36 -20.71
N GLN A 223 -15.44 -22.77 -19.83
CA GLN A 223 -15.16 -23.56 -18.63
C GLN A 223 -16.47 -23.97 -17.92
N SER A 224 -17.43 -24.53 -18.66
CA SER A 224 -18.37 -25.49 -18.06
C SER A 224 -17.69 -26.86 -18.05
N SER A 225 -16.71 -27.05 -17.16
CA SER A 225 -16.43 -28.39 -16.69
C SER A 225 -17.71 -28.88 -16.03
N ALA A 226 -18.30 -29.92 -16.61
CA ALA A 226 -19.35 -30.68 -15.97
C ALA A 226 -18.85 -31.14 -14.59
N ASN A 227 -19.31 -30.47 -13.55
CA ASN A 227 -19.48 -30.99 -12.20
C ASN A 227 -20.66 -30.21 -11.60
N GLY A 228 -21.86 -30.79 -11.72
CA GLY A 228 -22.96 -30.40 -10.85
C GLY A 228 -22.62 -30.74 -9.40
N GLY A 229 -22.87 -29.82 -8.48
CA GLY A 229 -22.72 -30.05 -7.05
C GLY A 229 -22.18 -28.84 -6.28
N GLY A 230 -22.84 -27.69 -6.37
CA GLY A 230 -22.49 -26.48 -5.64
C GLY A 230 -23.05 -26.38 -4.22
N ASP A 231 -23.24 -27.50 -3.50
CA ASP A 231 -23.87 -27.53 -2.17
C ASP A 231 -23.09 -28.38 -1.14
N THR A 232 -21.84 -28.75 -1.42
CA THR A 232 -21.07 -29.55 -0.46
C THR A 232 -20.31 -28.66 0.52
N LEU A 233 -20.39 -28.99 1.81
CA LEU A 233 -19.68 -28.33 2.91
C LEU A 233 -18.16 -28.20 2.64
N ALA A 234 -17.59 -29.13 1.88
CA ALA A 234 -16.18 -29.13 1.48
C ALA A 234 -15.81 -27.99 0.52
N ASP A 235 -16.73 -27.54 -0.33
CA ASP A 235 -16.50 -26.42 -1.26
C ASP A 235 -16.59 -25.07 -0.53
N LEU A 236 -17.47 -24.97 0.47
CA LEU A 236 -17.53 -23.84 1.39
C LEU A 236 -16.26 -23.71 2.23
N TYR A 237 -15.74 -24.82 2.76
CA TYR A 237 -14.46 -24.81 3.48
C TYR A 237 -13.30 -24.42 2.56
N LYS A 238 -13.26 -24.89 1.32
CA LYS A 238 -12.27 -24.43 0.33
C LYS A 238 -12.40 -22.94 0.01
N ALA A 239 -13.61 -22.42 -0.15
CA ALA A 239 -13.85 -21.00 -0.39
C ALA A 239 -13.44 -20.13 0.81
N ALA A 240 -13.57 -20.67 2.02
CA ALA A 240 -13.11 -20.06 3.27
C ALA A 240 -11.62 -20.33 3.61
N GLY A 241 -10.87 -21.03 2.76
CA GLY A 241 -9.45 -21.34 2.97
C GLY A 241 -9.17 -22.37 4.09
N LEU A 242 -10.12 -23.24 4.40
CA LEU A 242 -10.07 -24.24 5.47
C LEU A 242 -10.02 -25.66 4.89
N THR A 243 -9.29 -26.56 5.54
CA THR A 243 -9.48 -28.01 5.35
C THR A 243 -10.75 -28.49 6.07
N PRO A 244 -11.28 -29.69 5.76
CA PRO A 244 -12.35 -30.32 6.54
C PRO A 244 -12.04 -30.50 8.04
N ASN A 245 -10.77 -30.36 8.45
CA ASN A 245 -10.32 -30.44 9.84
C ASN A 245 -10.13 -29.07 10.50
N GLY A 246 -10.66 -27.98 9.89
CA GLY A 246 -10.60 -26.63 10.47
C GLY A 246 -9.21 -25.97 10.47
N THR A 247 -8.21 -26.62 9.87
CA THR A 247 -6.88 -26.02 9.70
C THR A 247 -6.89 -25.10 8.49
N VAL A 248 -6.50 -23.83 8.70
CA VAL A 248 -6.37 -22.82 7.64
C VAL A 248 -5.28 -23.28 6.68
N VAL A 249 -5.66 -23.59 5.44
CA VAL A 249 -4.72 -23.69 4.32
C VAL A 249 -4.65 -22.30 3.73
N THR A 250 -3.73 -21.48 4.20
CA THR A 250 -3.24 -20.37 3.38
C THR A 250 -2.40 -21.00 2.28
N PRO A 251 -2.87 -21.10 1.01
CA PRO A 251 -1.96 -21.42 -0.05
C PRO A 251 -0.93 -20.28 -0.09
N SER A 252 0.33 -20.62 0.15
CA SER A 252 1.45 -19.69 -0.01
C SER A 252 1.56 -19.17 -1.45
N THR A 253 0.80 -19.75 -2.37
CA THR A 253 0.73 -19.47 -3.79
C THR A 253 -0.71 -19.14 -4.21
N SER A 254 -0.94 -17.85 -4.48
CA SER A 254 -2.10 -17.35 -5.23
C SER A 254 -2.31 -18.10 -6.56
N SER A 255 -3.56 -18.32 -6.95
CA SER A 255 -3.92 -18.95 -8.22
C SER A 255 -3.49 -18.13 -9.44
N THR A 256 -3.15 -18.80 -10.54
CA THR A 256 -2.84 -18.13 -11.81
C THR A 256 -4.14 -17.80 -12.55
N VAL A 257 -4.33 -16.53 -12.88
CA VAL A 257 -5.51 -16.01 -13.60
C VAL A 257 -5.12 -15.64 -15.02
N THR A 258 -5.96 -15.92 -16.02
CA THR A 258 -5.68 -15.57 -17.42
C THR A 258 -6.61 -14.46 -17.90
N SER A 259 -6.03 -13.39 -18.44
CA SER A 259 -6.77 -12.27 -19.02
C SER A 259 -7.55 -12.71 -20.28
N PRO A 260 -8.71 -12.09 -20.57
CA PRO A 260 -9.46 -12.37 -21.79
C PRO A 260 -8.63 -12.12 -23.05
N ALA A 261 -8.94 -12.84 -24.13
CA ALA A 261 -8.30 -12.60 -25.41
C ALA A 261 -8.63 -11.20 -25.94
N GLY A 262 -7.68 -10.56 -26.64
CA GLY A 262 -7.87 -9.22 -27.21
C GLY A 262 -7.70 -8.06 -26.21
N THR A 263 -7.25 -8.35 -25.00
CA THR A 263 -6.95 -7.33 -23.98
C THR A 263 -5.62 -6.63 -24.30
N LEU A 264 -5.69 -5.53 -25.06
CA LEU A 264 -4.52 -4.79 -25.54
C LEU A 264 -4.26 -3.52 -24.71
N ILE A 265 -2.97 -3.19 -24.57
CA ILE A 265 -2.45 -1.99 -23.91
C ILE A 265 -1.43 -1.33 -24.84
N HIS A 266 -1.61 -0.04 -25.08
CA HIS A 266 -0.64 0.79 -25.79
C HIS A 266 0.26 1.49 -24.78
N PHE A 267 1.56 1.22 -24.86
CA PHE A 267 2.59 1.91 -24.10
C PHE A 267 3.34 2.85 -25.03
N ARG A 268 3.37 4.14 -24.69
CA ARG A 268 3.99 5.20 -25.49
C ARG A 268 4.78 6.13 -24.58
N VAL A 269 5.92 6.63 -25.07
CA VAL A 269 6.72 7.60 -24.33
C VAL A 269 6.86 8.87 -25.17
N TYR A 270 6.52 10.00 -24.56
CA TYR A 270 6.55 11.33 -25.17
C TYR A 270 7.51 12.23 -24.41
N THR A 271 8.28 13.04 -25.14
CA THR A 271 8.99 14.18 -24.55
C THR A 271 8.08 15.40 -24.47
N ILE A 272 8.27 16.20 -23.43
CA ILE A 272 7.45 17.36 -23.12
C ILE A 272 8.15 18.63 -23.63
N GLN A 273 7.43 19.42 -24.43
CA GLN A 273 7.85 20.74 -24.86
C GLN A 273 6.95 21.80 -24.21
N LEU A 274 7.57 22.69 -23.43
CA LEU A 274 6.88 23.80 -22.79
C LEU A 274 7.05 25.06 -23.63
N LEU A 275 5.98 25.50 -24.28
CA LEU A 275 5.95 26.69 -25.13
C LEU A 275 5.36 27.88 -24.38
N ALA A 276 5.81 29.09 -24.73
CA ALA A 276 5.25 30.32 -24.20
C ALA A 276 3.77 30.45 -24.58
N SER A 277 2.89 30.63 -23.59
CA SER A 277 1.43 30.77 -23.76
C SER A 277 0.91 32.18 -23.51
N GLY A 278 1.75 33.08 -22.98
CA GLY A 278 1.34 34.41 -22.49
C GLY A 278 0.77 34.42 -21.06
N SER A 279 0.60 33.25 -20.42
CA SER A 279 0.19 33.12 -19.01
C SER A 279 1.30 32.49 -18.15
N LYS A 280 1.08 32.37 -16.83
CA LYS A 280 1.99 31.66 -15.93
C LYS A 280 2.10 30.16 -16.23
N ILE A 281 1.11 29.57 -16.91
CA ILE A 281 1.06 28.14 -17.24
C ILE A 281 1.50 27.98 -18.70
N PRO A 282 2.62 27.28 -19.00
CA PRO A 282 3.08 27.10 -20.37
C PRO A 282 2.12 26.23 -21.19
N ARG A 283 2.12 26.40 -22.51
CA ARG A 283 1.42 25.48 -23.42
C ARG A 283 2.26 24.21 -23.56
N VAL A 284 1.66 23.07 -23.24
CA VAL A 284 2.33 21.76 -23.29
C VAL A 284 2.10 21.15 -24.67
N GLU A 285 3.19 20.84 -25.38
CA GLU A 285 3.19 20.05 -26.60
C GLU A 285 3.95 18.74 -26.37
N LEU A 286 3.45 17.63 -26.91
CA LEU A 286 4.05 16.31 -26.77
C LEU A 286 4.66 15.86 -28.09
N GLN A 287 5.88 15.35 -28.05
CA GLN A 287 6.52 14.72 -29.20
C GLN A 287 6.85 13.28 -28.86
N GLU A 288 6.39 12.31 -29.66
CA GLU A 288 6.71 10.89 -29.44
C GLU A 288 8.22 10.68 -29.61
N CYS A 289 8.87 10.18 -28.56
CA CYS A 289 10.32 9.92 -28.56
C CYS A 289 10.67 8.43 -28.46
N GLY A 290 9.66 7.60 -28.19
CA GLY A 290 9.82 6.17 -27.97
C GLY A 290 10.40 5.84 -26.58
N PRO A 291 10.39 4.55 -26.21
CA PRO A 291 9.91 3.43 -27.03
C PRO A 291 8.38 3.36 -27.13
N SER A 292 7.90 2.61 -28.12
CA SER A 292 6.48 2.44 -28.42
C SER A 292 6.17 0.95 -28.52
N PHE A 293 5.30 0.46 -27.63
CA PHE A 293 4.96 -0.95 -27.51
C PHE A 293 3.47 -1.17 -27.47
N ASP A 294 3.03 -2.24 -28.14
CA ASP A 294 1.70 -2.78 -27.95
C ASP A 294 1.80 -4.09 -27.22
N PHE A 295 1.16 -4.16 -26.06
CA PHE A 295 1.15 -5.33 -25.21
C PHE A 295 -0.23 -5.99 -25.20
N GLN A 296 -0.25 -7.31 -25.21
CA GLN A 296 -1.43 -8.11 -24.95
C GLN A 296 -1.34 -8.69 -23.54
N LEU A 297 -2.28 -8.39 -22.66
CA LEU A 297 -2.34 -9.02 -21.34
C LEU A 297 -2.59 -10.52 -21.48
N ARG A 298 -1.87 -11.32 -20.70
CA ARG A 298 -1.98 -12.79 -20.70
C ARG A 298 -2.28 -13.28 -19.28
N ARG A 299 -1.55 -14.29 -18.80
CA ARG A 299 -1.72 -14.80 -17.44
C ARG A 299 -0.98 -13.95 -16.43
N ARG A 300 -1.52 -13.92 -15.22
CA ARG A 300 -0.97 -13.23 -14.06
C ARG A 300 -1.09 -14.13 -12.84
N ARG A 301 -0.27 -13.85 -11.85
CA ARG A 301 -0.36 -14.41 -10.51
C ARG A 301 -0.43 -13.21 -9.56
N PRO A 302 -1.60 -12.91 -8.93
CA PRO A 302 -1.69 -11.86 -7.91
C PRO A 302 -0.80 -12.17 -6.70
N ALA A 303 -0.64 -11.23 -5.80
CA ALA A 303 -0.08 -11.54 -4.47
C ALA A 303 -1.13 -12.28 -3.62
N SER A 304 -0.68 -13.15 -2.71
CA SER A 304 -1.56 -13.61 -1.63
C SER A 304 -1.91 -12.44 -0.71
N ILE A 305 -3.09 -12.47 -0.10
CA ILE A 305 -3.61 -11.37 0.71
C ILE A 305 -2.67 -11.08 1.90
N ASP A 306 -2.15 -12.11 2.55
CA ASP A 306 -1.25 -11.96 3.70
C ASP A 306 0.09 -11.31 3.31
N MET A 307 0.70 -11.80 2.22
CA MET A 307 1.95 -11.25 1.71
C MET A 307 1.76 -9.81 1.22
N LEU A 308 0.61 -9.51 0.61
CA LEU A 308 0.26 -8.17 0.17
C LEU A 308 0.09 -7.21 1.35
N ASN A 309 -0.61 -7.63 2.40
CA ASN A 309 -0.80 -6.83 3.61
C ASN A 309 0.54 -6.53 4.30
N GLN A 310 1.46 -7.51 4.33
CA GLN A 310 2.81 -7.29 4.82
C GLN A 310 3.59 -6.31 3.93
N ALA A 311 3.52 -6.47 2.60
CA ALA A 311 4.22 -5.62 1.65
C ALA A 311 3.71 -4.17 1.61
N LEU A 312 2.43 -3.94 1.92
CA LEU A 312 1.81 -2.61 1.94
C LEU A 312 1.93 -1.89 3.29
N ARG A 313 2.51 -2.55 4.30
CA ARG A 313 2.69 -1.96 5.63
C ARG A 313 3.64 -0.77 5.56
N ARG A 314 3.17 0.40 5.96
CA ARG A 314 3.98 1.63 6.02
C ARG A 314 4.72 1.73 7.36
N PRO A 315 5.93 2.31 7.39
CA PRO A 315 6.60 2.61 8.64
C PRO A 315 5.79 3.66 9.42
N LYS A 316 5.80 3.53 10.76
CA LYS A 316 5.25 4.57 11.64
C LYS A 316 6.06 5.84 11.45
N THR A 317 5.39 6.98 11.26
CA THR A 317 6.04 8.29 11.13
C THR A 317 6.87 8.61 12.38
N GLN A 318 7.87 9.49 12.27
CA GLN A 318 8.66 9.91 13.44
C GLN A 318 7.78 10.51 14.55
N ALA A 319 6.69 11.19 14.17
CA ALA A 319 5.67 11.68 15.08
C ALA A 319 4.93 10.56 15.83
N GLU A 320 4.75 9.39 15.21
CA GLU A 320 4.15 8.20 15.84
C GLU A 320 5.18 7.38 16.65
N LYS A 321 6.47 7.39 16.26
CA LYS A 321 7.55 6.72 16.99
C LYS A 321 7.93 7.43 18.29
N ASN A 322 7.95 8.77 18.28
CA ASN A 322 8.20 9.59 19.48
C ASN A 322 7.05 9.51 20.51
N ARG A 323 5.97 8.77 20.19
CA ARG A 323 4.86 8.45 21.08
C ARG A 323 5.04 7.03 21.62
N GLN A 324 6.09 6.81 22.41
CA GLN A 324 6.19 5.57 23.19
C GLN A 324 4.94 5.46 24.09
N GLY A 325 4.09 4.46 23.82
CA GLY A 325 3.06 3.99 24.75
C GLY A 325 1.69 4.67 24.75
N LYS A 326 1.43 5.71 23.94
CA LYS A 326 0.09 6.32 23.84
C LYS A 326 -0.42 6.28 22.40
N GLU A 327 -1.34 5.37 22.13
CA GLU A 327 -2.01 5.25 20.83
C GLU A 327 -2.81 6.52 20.52
N GLY A 328 -2.59 7.09 19.32
CA GLY A 328 -3.27 8.29 18.84
C GLY A 328 -2.44 9.59 18.91
N ALA A 329 -2.83 10.59 18.14
CA ALA A 329 -2.33 11.95 18.36
C ALA A 329 -2.66 12.38 19.79
N LYS A 330 -1.70 13.00 20.51
CA LYS A 330 -1.99 13.56 21.83
C LYS A 330 -3.10 14.59 21.66
N LYS A 331 -4.34 14.19 21.98
CA LYS A 331 -5.53 15.01 21.74
C LYS A 331 -5.32 16.35 22.44
N ASN A 332 -5.61 17.44 21.72
CA ASN A 332 -5.48 18.81 22.22
C ASN A 332 -4.04 19.28 22.49
N ILE A 333 -3.01 18.66 21.91
CA ILE A 333 -1.63 19.16 21.94
C ILE A 333 -1.14 19.32 20.51
N GLU A 334 -0.79 20.54 20.14
CA GLU A 334 -0.30 20.93 18.81
C GLU A 334 1.07 21.60 18.95
N THR A 335 1.84 21.66 17.86
CA THR A 335 3.11 22.41 17.79
C THR A 335 2.89 23.61 16.88
N ASP A 336 3.15 24.81 17.38
CA ASP A 336 3.01 26.06 16.64
C ASP A 336 4.09 26.20 15.56
N ASP A 337 3.92 27.14 14.62
CA ASP A 337 4.87 27.46 13.55
C ASP A 337 6.25 27.87 14.11
N MET A 338 6.29 28.38 15.34
CA MET A 338 7.52 28.72 16.08
C MET A 338 8.17 27.50 16.76
N GLY A 339 7.53 26.32 16.73
CA GLY A 339 8.01 25.09 17.37
C GLY A 339 7.56 24.90 18.82
N ASP A 340 6.75 25.81 19.37
CA ASP A 340 6.25 25.74 20.74
C ASP A 340 5.11 24.73 20.87
N THR A 341 5.05 24.02 22.00
CA THR A 341 3.97 23.06 22.27
C THR A 341 2.77 23.77 22.89
N VAL A 342 1.64 23.79 22.19
CA VAL A 342 0.40 24.46 22.61
C VAL A 342 -0.66 23.42 22.99
N GLY A 343 -1.21 23.53 24.19
CA GLY A 343 -2.31 22.70 24.68
C GLY A 343 -3.66 23.42 24.57
N ARG A 344 -4.66 22.82 23.91
CA ARG A 344 -6.02 23.37 23.82
C ARG A 344 -6.88 22.89 25.00
N ILE A 345 -7.27 23.81 25.86
CA ILE A 345 -8.21 23.51 26.95
C ILE A 345 -9.64 23.76 26.46
N HIS A 346 -10.48 22.73 26.47
CA HIS A 346 -11.90 22.84 26.14
C HIS A 346 -12.69 23.07 27.43
N VAL A 347 -12.98 24.34 27.74
CA VAL A 347 -13.83 24.69 28.88
C VAL A 347 -15.27 24.31 28.54
N GLY A 348 -15.90 23.49 29.37
CA GLY A 348 -17.31 23.14 29.21
C GLY A 348 -18.23 24.36 29.36
N LYS A 349 -19.43 24.30 28.81
CA LYS A 349 -20.45 25.33 29.04
C LYS A 349 -20.83 25.32 30.53
N GLN A 350 -20.49 26.38 31.26
CA GLN A 350 -20.84 26.52 32.67
C GLN A 350 -22.32 26.92 32.79
N ASP A 351 -23.14 26.02 33.33
CA ASP A 351 -24.52 26.35 33.69
C ASP A 351 -24.56 26.97 35.10
N LEU A 352 -25.16 28.15 35.21
CA LEU A 352 -25.29 28.92 36.44
C LEU A 352 -26.72 28.90 37.00
N SER A 353 -27.64 28.17 36.36
CA SER A 353 -29.03 28.03 36.82
C SER A 353 -29.12 27.43 38.23
N GLY A 354 -28.23 26.49 38.56
CA GLY A 354 -28.10 25.89 39.89
C GLY A 354 -27.30 26.73 40.89
N LEU A 355 -26.76 27.89 40.50
CA LEU A 355 -25.98 28.74 41.40
C LEU A 355 -26.92 29.60 42.26
N GLN A 356 -27.35 29.04 43.39
CA GLN A 356 -28.09 29.82 44.38
C GLN A 356 -27.17 30.88 45.02
N THR A 357 -27.44 32.14 44.73
CA THR A 357 -26.73 33.25 45.37
C THR A 357 -27.10 33.33 46.85
N ARG A 358 -26.17 33.83 47.66
CA ARG A 358 -26.43 34.08 49.08
C ARG A 358 -27.63 35.01 49.19
N LYS A 359 -28.69 34.55 49.87
CA LYS A 359 -29.92 35.32 50.13
C LYS A 359 -29.64 36.44 51.14
N MET A 360 -28.97 37.49 50.70
CA MET A 360 -28.65 38.67 51.52
C MET A 360 -29.93 39.38 51.93
N LYS A 361 -29.93 39.94 53.15
CA LYS A 361 -31.12 40.61 53.70
C LYS A 361 -31.62 41.75 52.81
N GLY A 362 -30.71 42.47 52.14
CA GLY A 362 -31.05 43.60 51.25
C GLY A 362 -31.62 43.21 49.89
N LEU A 363 -31.60 41.93 49.50
CA LEU A 363 -32.19 41.44 48.25
C LEU A 363 -33.59 40.85 48.46
N LYS A 364 -34.10 40.86 49.70
CA LYS A 364 -35.44 40.35 50.03
C LYS A 364 -36.48 41.42 49.70
N LYS A 365 -37.44 41.10 48.82
CA LYS A 365 -38.52 41.99 48.34
C LYS A 365 -39.32 42.66 49.47
N HIS A 366 -39.44 42.04 50.64
CA HIS A 366 -40.14 42.65 51.79
C HIS A 366 -39.46 43.90 52.38
N LEU A 367 -38.18 44.17 52.04
CA LEU A 367 -37.48 45.39 52.44
C LEU A 367 -37.54 46.50 51.38
N ASP A 368 -38.08 46.24 50.19
CA ASP A 368 -38.20 47.25 49.13
C ASP A 368 -39.52 48.04 49.31
N PRO A 369 -39.46 49.34 49.67
CA PRO A 369 -40.65 50.15 49.90
C PRO A 369 -41.46 50.47 48.64
N ASN A 370 -41.00 50.09 47.44
CA ASN A 370 -41.68 50.33 46.17
C ASN A 370 -42.17 49.05 45.44
N ALA A 371 -42.02 47.87 46.04
CA ALA A 371 -42.45 46.61 45.41
C ALA A 371 -43.96 46.37 45.63
N GLY A 372 -44.76 46.51 44.56
CA GLY A 372 -46.21 46.27 44.58
C GLY A 372 -46.61 44.83 44.95
N SER A 373 -47.73 44.71 45.67
CA SER A 373 -48.31 43.50 46.25
C SER A 373 -49.36 42.86 45.34
N ASP A 374 -48.95 42.27 44.23
CA ASP A 374 -49.82 41.38 43.42
C ASP A 374 -48.97 40.19 42.97
N ASP A 375 -49.21 39.06 43.64
CA ASP A 375 -49.20 37.67 43.12
C ASP A 375 -49.44 36.77 44.35
N GLU A 376 -50.61 36.13 44.39
CA GLU A 376 -51.12 35.29 45.48
C GLU A 376 -50.33 33.97 45.62
N ASP A 377 -50.20 33.54 46.87
CA ASP A 377 -49.62 32.27 47.30
C ASP A 377 -50.51 31.07 46.89
N GLU A 378 -49.94 30.06 46.21
CA GLU A 378 -50.49 28.69 46.20
C GLU A 378 -49.53 27.77 46.97
N ASP A 379 -49.78 27.65 48.27
CA ASP A 379 -49.24 26.61 49.14
C ASP A 379 -50.24 25.44 49.20
N GLU A 380 -49.88 24.26 48.66
CA GLU A 380 -50.55 22.98 49.01
C GLU A 380 -49.61 22.15 49.91
N GLU A 381 -50.01 21.98 51.17
CA GLU A 381 -49.32 21.23 52.23
C GLU A 381 -50.03 19.87 52.49
N SER A 382 -49.24 18.79 52.45
CA SER A 382 -49.35 17.45 53.09
C SER A 382 -50.69 16.86 53.57
N GLY A 383 -50.91 15.56 53.26
CA GLY A 383 -51.83 14.69 54.00
C GLY A 383 -51.77 13.20 53.58
N GLU A 384 -51.09 12.40 54.40
CA GLU A 384 -51.03 10.93 54.39
C GLU A 384 -52.29 10.34 55.07
N GLU A 385 -52.99 9.35 54.49
CA GLU A 385 -53.65 8.22 55.19
C GLU A 385 -53.90 7.06 54.20
N GLY A 386 -53.48 5.85 54.58
CA GLY A 386 -53.70 4.61 53.82
C GLY A 386 -54.95 3.85 54.28
N PHE A 387 -55.39 2.85 53.48
CA PHE A 387 -55.83 1.51 53.91
C PHE A 387 -56.46 0.71 52.73
N GLU A 388 -55.79 -0.40 52.41
CA GLU A 388 -56.22 -1.73 51.92
C GLU A 388 -57.42 -1.94 50.96
N GLY A 389 -57.15 -2.72 49.90
CA GLY A 389 -58.12 -3.32 48.99
C GLY A 389 -57.45 -4.23 47.94
N ASP A 390 -57.04 -5.40 48.41
CA ASP A 390 -56.49 -6.58 47.72
C ASP A 390 -57.27 -7.05 46.47
N SER A 391 -56.54 -7.42 45.39
CA SER A 391 -56.64 -8.73 44.68
C SER A 391 -56.15 -8.68 43.22
N ASP A 392 -55.11 -9.47 42.95
CA ASP A 392 -54.85 -10.33 41.76
C ASP A 392 -53.43 -10.25 41.16
N ASP A 393 -52.89 -11.47 41.10
CA ASP A 393 -51.52 -11.98 40.99
C ASP A 393 -51.02 -12.17 39.53
N GLU A 394 -49.73 -12.60 39.46
CA GLU A 394 -48.97 -13.22 38.35
C GLU A 394 -48.30 -12.23 37.36
N GLU A 395 -47.00 -12.25 37.04
CA GLU A 395 -45.92 -13.25 37.19
C GLU A 395 -44.59 -12.56 36.79
N LEU A 396 -43.50 -12.61 37.59
CA LEU A 396 -42.12 -12.46 37.11
C LEU A 396 -41.14 -13.20 38.05
N GLU A 397 -40.58 -14.29 37.52
CA GLU A 397 -39.60 -15.17 38.16
C GLU A 397 -38.20 -14.53 38.32
N MET A 398 -37.56 -14.89 39.43
CA MET A 398 -36.14 -14.68 39.76
C MET A 398 -35.23 -15.64 39.00
N ASP A 399 -33.97 -15.23 38.83
CA ASP A 399 -32.74 -16.05 39.03
C ASP A 399 -31.52 -15.19 38.62
N ASP A 400 -30.31 -15.26 39.17
CA ASP A 400 -29.73 -16.00 40.28
C ASP A 400 -28.33 -15.36 40.52
N MET A 401 -27.89 -15.35 41.77
CA MET A 401 -26.58 -14.96 42.25
C MET A 401 -25.97 -16.21 42.91
N THR A 402 -24.81 -16.70 42.46
CA THR A 402 -23.62 -16.99 43.30
C THR A 402 -22.51 -17.82 42.63
N MET A 403 -21.26 -17.48 43.01
CA MET A 403 -20.04 -18.28 43.25
C MET A 403 -19.44 -19.24 42.22
N TYR A 404 -18.11 -19.10 42.02
CA TYR A 404 -16.99 -20.06 42.20
C TYR A 404 -15.71 -19.25 41.89
N SER A 405 -14.50 -19.43 42.43
CA SER A 405 -13.85 -20.25 43.45
C SER A 405 -12.42 -19.69 43.56
N ALA A 406 -11.85 -19.64 44.75
CA ALA A 406 -10.40 -19.51 44.92
C ALA A 406 -9.70 -20.82 44.50
N GLY A 407 -8.47 -20.70 44.04
CA GLY A 407 -7.54 -21.81 43.77
C GLY A 407 -6.14 -21.21 43.68
N GLU A 408 -5.36 -21.50 44.72
CA GLU A 408 -3.94 -21.17 44.89
C GLU A 408 -3.11 -21.76 43.74
N ASP A 409 -2.05 -21.06 43.33
CA ASP A 409 -0.76 -21.68 43.07
C ASP A 409 0.32 -20.60 43.26
N GLU A 410 1.26 -20.97 44.12
CA GLU A 410 2.48 -20.28 44.51
C GLU A 410 3.48 -20.25 43.33
N ASP A 411 4.40 -19.29 43.36
CA ASP A 411 5.85 -19.49 43.18
C ASP A 411 6.57 -18.36 42.43
N GLU A 412 7.42 -17.72 43.23
CA GLU A 412 8.82 -17.37 42.97
C GLU A 412 9.16 -16.12 42.16
N ASP A 413 9.54 -15.11 42.95
CA ASP A 413 10.56 -14.12 42.69
C ASP A 413 11.80 -14.72 41.99
N GLU A 414 12.19 -14.19 40.84
CA GLU A 414 13.61 -14.08 40.47
C GLU A 414 13.86 -12.67 39.92
N ASP A 415 14.45 -11.86 40.80
CA ASP A 415 15.21 -10.68 40.47
C ASP A 415 16.31 -11.05 39.46
N ASP A 416 16.36 -10.37 38.31
CA ASP A 416 17.58 -10.26 37.52
C ASP A 416 17.84 -8.76 37.31
N ASP A 417 18.62 -8.22 38.25
CA ASP A 417 19.31 -6.94 38.17
C ASP A 417 20.29 -6.97 36.98
N GLU A 418 19.86 -6.49 35.80
CA GLU A 418 20.82 -6.05 34.79
C GLU A 418 21.20 -4.59 35.07
N GLU A 419 22.32 -4.44 35.78
CA GLU A 419 23.08 -3.20 35.89
C GLU A 419 23.43 -2.67 34.47
N GLU A 420 22.75 -1.61 34.03
CA GLU A 420 23.25 -0.79 32.91
C GLU A 420 24.48 -0.02 33.42
N GLU A 421 25.67 -0.57 33.19
CA GLU A 421 26.93 0.17 33.26
C GLU A 421 26.88 1.32 32.23
N GLU A 422 26.72 2.54 32.72
CA GLU A 422 27.00 3.77 31.98
C GLU A 422 28.50 3.82 31.62
N GLU A 423 28.87 3.36 30.42
CA GLU A 423 30.17 3.68 29.84
C GLU A 423 30.20 5.18 29.49
N GLU A 424 30.79 5.97 30.39
CA GLU A 424 31.27 7.32 30.10
C GLU A 424 32.25 7.28 28.91
N GLU A 425 31.83 7.81 27.75
CA GLU A 425 32.78 8.14 26.67
C GLU A 425 33.74 9.23 27.15
N GLU A 426 34.90 8.82 27.68
CA GLU A 426 36.06 9.70 27.83
C GLU A 426 36.44 10.28 26.46
N ALA A 427 36.17 11.57 26.29
CA ALA A 427 36.64 12.36 25.16
C ALA A 427 38.18 12.36 25.10
N ALA A 428 38.76 11.59 24.17
CA ALA A 428 40.19 11.61 23.89
C ALA A 428 40.68 13.01 23.47
N PRO A 429 41.79 13.53 24.03
CA PRO A 429 42.23 14.89 23.78
C PRO A 429 42.79 15.09 22.36
N ALA A 430 42.40 16.21 21.76
CA ALA A 430 42.87 16.68 20.46
C ALA A 430 44.40 16.80 20.41
N LYS A 431 45.05 16.01 19.54
CA LYS A 431 46.46 16.18 19.21
C LYS A 431 46.70 17.53 18.52
N ARG A 432 47.27 18.47 19.26
CA ARG A 432 47.93 19.68 18.75
C ARG A 432 48.98 19.29 17.70
N ARG A 433 48.80 19.72 16.46
CA ARG A 433 49.89 19.80 15.48
C ARG A 433 50.86 20.87 15.98
N ARG A 434 52.08 20.46 16.35
CA ARG A 434 53.23 21.37 16.40
C ARG A 434 53.75 21.61 14.98
N SER A 435 54.22 22.84 14.81
CA SER A 435 54.83 23.50 13.65
C SER A 435 55.56 22.58 12.67
#